data_AF-A0AAW3N7M0-F1
#
_entry.id   AF-A0AAW3N7M0-F1
#
_cell.length_a   1.000
_cell.length_b   1.000
_cell.length_c   1.000
_cell.angle_alpha   90.00
_cell.angle_beta   90.00
_cell.angle_gamma   90.00
#
_symmetry.space_group_name_H-M   'P 1'
#
loop_
_entity.id
_entity.type
_entity.pdbx_description
1 polymer ?
#
loop_
_entity_poly.entity_id
_entity_poly.type
_entity_poly.pdbx_seq_one_letter_code
_entity_poly.pdbx_strand_id
1 'polypeptide(L)'
;MDETYLTFALMVDVAASIAMADGRATEPEIAFIHRQIESWSQMTSRQQGRLKARVQVQIAQPVTLAALKKRLEPLSADAKHSLATLLVQTANADGVVSPAEVKLLEKLYQTLGLDPQRLYSDIHGNGVAGTPNSSGISANTNRVELGSPSAFTLNTARIEALQKETAKVSAMLSDVFAGEEPVLEAVPETSEASEPTPASSGLLGLDDAHSTLLRLLLTRPKWTRAELADATSDLDMMLDGAIEQVNEAALDHWDEPLIDGDDPLEINQDLAQRLAA
;
A
#
# COMPACT_ATOMS: atom_id res chain seq x y z
N MET A 1 -4.83 -30.67 -22.42
CA MET A 1 -4.96 -29.21 -22.28
C MET A 1 -3.57 -28.66 -22.25
N ASP A 2 -3.26 -27.67 -23.08
CA ASP A 2 -1.91 -27.11 -23.18
C ASP A 2 -1.53 -26.45 -21.85
N GLU A 3 -0.38 -26.83 -21.30
CA GLU A 3 0.14 -26.30 -20.04
C GLU A 3 0.30 -24.77 -20.11
N THR A 4 0.73 -24.27 -21.27
CA THR A 4 0.79 -22.85 -21.62
C THR A 4 -0.55 -22.13 -21.45
N TYR A 5 -1.65 -22.72 -21.93
CA TYR A 5 -2.99 -22.11 -21.80
C TYR A 5 -3.44 -22.04 -20.33
N LEU A 6 -3.13 -23.07 -19.53
CA LEU A 6 -3.47 -23.08 -18.11
C LEU A 6 -2.73 -21.99 -17.33
N THR A 7 -1.45 -21.77 -17.66
CA THR A 7 -0.67 -20.67 -17.08
C THR A 7 -1.27 -19.31 -17.42
N PHE A 8 -1.63 -19.06 -18.69
CA PHE A 8 -2.27 -17.81 -19.09
C PHE A 8 -3.65 -17.62 -18.45
N ALA A 9 -4.45 -18.67 -18.35
CA ALA A 9 -5.73 -18.63 -17.66
C ALA A 9 -5.56 -18.25 -16.18
N LEU A 10 -4.52 -18.77 -15.53
CA LEU A 10 -4.18 -18.39 -14.18
C LEU A 10 -3.73 -16.93 -14.07
N MET A 11 -2.89 -16.44 -14.98
CA MET A 11 -2.49 -15.02 -14.99
C MET A 11 -3.71 -14.10 -15.08
N VAL A 12 -4.67 -14.44 -15.94
CA VAL A 12 -5.93 -13.71 -16.08
C VAL A 12 -6.77 -13.78 -14.80
N ASP A 13 -6.87 -14.95 -14.16
CA ASP A 13 -7.63 -15.11 -12.92
C ASP A 13 -7.07 -14.22 -11.79
N VAL A 14 -5.73 -14.14 -11.68
CA VAL A 14 -5.07 -13.29 -10.68
C VAL A 14 -5.25 -11.80 -11.01
N ALA A 15 -5.07 -11.40 -12.26
CA ALA A 15 -5.27 -10.01 -12.69
C ALA A 15 -6.70 -9.53 -12.43
N ALA A 16 -7.71 -10.35 -12.76
CA ALA A 16 -9.10 -10.04 -12.47
C ALA A 16 -9.42 -10.04 -10.97
N SER A 17 -8.70 -10.81 -10.16
CA SER A 17 -8.86 -10.79 -8.70
C SER A 17 -8.30 -9.51 -8.08
N ILE A 18 -7.26 -8.91 -8.67
CA ILE A 18 -6.73 -7.60 -8.25
C ILE A 18 -7.69 -6.49 -8.62
N ALA A 19 -8.18 -6.46 -9.86
CA ALA A 19 -9.16 -5.46 -10.28
C ALA A 19 -10.45 -5.51 -9.43
N MET A 20 -10.75 -6.66 -8.80
CA MET A 20 -11.89 -6.81 -7.88
C MET A 20 -11.53 -6.60 -6.40
N ALA A 21 -10.29 -6.24 -6.07
CA ALA A 21 -9.83 -6.15 -4.68
C ALA A 21 -10.53 -5.04 -3.89
N ASP A 22 -10.86 -3.93 -4.55
CA ASP A 22 -11.64 -2.82 -3.99
C ASP A 22 -13.17 -3.03 -4.10
N GLY A 23 -13.58 -4.20 -4.62
CA GLY A 23 -14.97 -4.57 -4.85
C GLY A 23 -15.52 -4.19 -6.23
N ARG A 24 -14.75 -3.49 -7.09
CA ARG A 24 -15.22 -3.07 -8.41
C ARG A 24 -14.11 -2.91 -9.46
N ALA A 25 -14.02 -3.89 -10.37
CA ALA A 25 -13.18 -3.76 -11.56
C ALA A 25 -13.63 -2.60 -12.45
N THR A 26 -12.73 -1.65 -12.70
CA THR A 26 -12.98 -0.51 -13.58
C THR A 26 -12.89 -0.89 -15.05
N GLU A 27 -13.58 -0.14 -15.91
CA GLU A 27 -13.49 -0.30 -17.37
C GLU A 27 -12.04 -0.24 -17.90
N PRO A 28 -11.17 0.73 -17.51
CA PRO A 28 -9.77 0.76 -17.95
C PRO A 28 -8.96 -0.48 -17.54
N GLU A 29 -9.17 -1.05 -16.36
CA GLU A 29 -8.49 -2.29 -15.94
C GLU A 29 -8.94 -3.50 -16.76
N ILE A 30 -10.24 -3.63 -16.99
CA ILE A 30 -10.79 -4.71 -17.82
C ILE A 30 -10.28 -4.58 -19.26
N ALA A 31 -10.27 -3.37 -19.81
CA ALA A 31 -9.73 -3.08 -21.13
C ALA A 31 -8.23 -3.40 -21.21
N PHE A 32 -7.47 -3.10 -20.15
CA PHE A 32 -6.06 -3.46 -20.05
C PHE A 32 -5.85 -4.98 -20.10
N ILE A 33 -6.59 -5.75 -19.29
CA ILE A 33 -6.52 -7.21 -19.28
C ILE A 33 -6.87 -7.78 -20.66
N HIS A 34 -7.91 -7.25 -21.32
CA HIS A 34 -8.29 -7.67 -22.67
C HIS A 34 -7.19 -7.39 -23.71
N ARG A 35 -6.57 -6.21 -23.67
CA ARG A 35 -5.46 -5.85 -24.55
C ARG A 35 -4.24 -6.74 -24.32
N GLN A 36 -3.98 -7.11 -23.07
CA GLN A 36 -2.90 -8.04 -22.76
C GLN A 36 -3.18 -9.44 -23.33
N ILE A 37 -4.41 -9.93 -23.24
CA ILE A 37 -4.77 -11.24 -23.83
C ILE A 37 -4.56 -11.22 -25.35
N GLU A 38 -4.85 -10.09 -26.01
CA GLU A 38 -4.64 -9.92 -27.45
C GLU A 38 -3.15 -9.87 -27.84
N SER A 39 -2.28 -9.35 -26.96
CA SER A 39 -0.84 -9.26 -27.21
C SER A 39 -0.13 -10.62 -27.17
N TRP A 40 -0.77 -11.65 -26.61
CA TRP A 40 -0.22 -13.01 -26.57
C TRP A 40 -0.30 -13.71 -27.93
N SER A 41 0.74 -13.51 -28.74
CA SER A 41 0.89 -14.09 -30.09
C SER A 41 0.91 -15.63 -30.14
N GLN A 42 1.18 -16.27 -29.00
CA GLN A 42 1.17 -17.73 -28.83
C GLN A 42 -0.24 -18.33 -28.70
N MET A 43 -1.29 -17.50 -28.55
CA MET A 43 -2.67 -17.94 -28.37
C MET A 43 -3.48 -17.82 -29.67
N THR A 44 -4.33 -18.80 -29.95
CA THR A 44 -5.30 -18.71 -31.05
C THR A 44 -6.42 -17.73 -30.71
N SER A 45 -7.07 -17.14 -31.71
CA SER A 45 -8.21 -16.23 -31.50
C SER A 45 -9.35 -16.86 -30.69
N ARG A 46 -9.54 -18.19 -30.79
CA ARG A 46 -10.51 -18.94 -29.99
C ARG A 46 -10.09 -19.04 -28.52
N GLN A 47 -8.81 -19.24 -28.23
CA GLN A 47 -8.28 -19.26 -26.86
C GLN A 47 -8.35 -17.86 -26.23
N GLN A 48 -7.99 -16.82 -26.98
CA GLN A 48 -8.14 -15.42 -26.54
C GLN A 48 -9.59 -15.09 -26.20
N GLY A 49 -10.54 -15.46 -27.06
CA GLY A 49 -11.98 -15.26 -26.79
C GLY A 49 -12.45 -15.98 -25.53
N ARG A 50 -11.96 -17.19 -25.26
CA ARG A 50 -12.26 -17.93 -24.02
C ARG A 50 -11.69 -17.25 -22.78
N LEU A 51 -10.48 -16.69 -22.87
CA LEU A 51 -9.84 -15.96 -21.77
C LEU A 51 -10.57 -14.66 -21.45
N LYS A 52 -11.02 -13.91 -22.46
CA LYS A 52 -11.86 -12.72 -22.26
C LYS A 52 -13.19 -13.06 -21.58
N ALA A 53 -13.86 -14.12 -22.02
CA ALA A 53 -15.07 -14.61 -21.35
C ALA A 53 -14.79 -15.05 -19.90
N ARG A 54 -13.60 -15.61 -19.64
CA ARG A 54 -13.17 -16.00 -18.30
C ARG A 54 -13.00 -14.79 -17.36
N VAL A 55 -12.47 -13.66 -17.85
CA VAL A 55 -12.42 -12.39 -17.08
C VAL A 55 -13.81 -12.02 -16.56
N GLN A 56 -14.80 -12.03 -17.44
CA GLN A 56 -16.18 -11.66 -17.09
C GLN A 56 -16.77 -12.61 -16.02
N VAL A 57 -16.51 -13.91 -16.14
CA VAL A 57 -16.93 -14.89 -15.13
C VAL A 57 -16.23 -14.63 -13.80
N GLN A 58 -14.94 -14.30 -13.82
CA GLN A 58 -14.14 -14.06 -12.63
C GLN A 58 -14.56 -12.79 -11.88
N ILE A 59 -14.95 -11.74 -12.62
CA ILE A 59 -15.52 -10.51 -12.05
C ILE A 59 -16.84 -10.82 -11.33
N ALA A 60 -17.69 -11.66 -11.93
CA ALA A 60 -18.95 -12.07 -11.31
C ALA A 60 -18.77 -13.07 -10.14
N GLN A 61 -17.69 -13.85 -10.15
CA GLN A 61 -17.37 -14.87 -9.15
C GLN A 61 -15.89 -14.80 -8.77
N PRO A 62 -15.52 -13.92 -7.83
CA PRO A 62 -14.14 -13.78 -7.41
C PRO A 62 -13.64 -15.07 -6.73
N VAL A 63 -12.47 -15.52 -7.14
CA VAL A 63 -11.83 -16.70 -6.55
C VAL A 63 -11.12 -16.31 -5.27
N THR A 64 -11.18 -17.19 -4.26
CA THR A 64 -10.55 -16.94 -2.97
C THR A 64 -9.03 -16.92 -3.08
N LEU A 65 -8.38 -16.08 -2.28
CA LEU A 65 -6.92 -15.97 -2.24
C LEU A 65 -6.22 -17.29 -1.93
N ALA A 66 -6.83 -18.14 -1.11
CA ALA A 66 -6.30 -19.48 -0.81
C ALA A 66 -6.24 -20.38 -2.05
N ALA A 67 -7.25 -20.30 -2.93
CA ALA A 67 -7.27 -21.06 -4.17
C ALA A 67 -6.26 -20.52 -5.21
N LEU A 68 -6.03 -19.21 -5.25
CA LEU A 68 -4.96 -18.61 -6.05
C LEU A 68 -3.58 -19.09 -5.57
N LYS A 69 -3.28 -18.96 -4.28
CA LYS A 69 -1.97 -19.34 -3.71
C LYS A 69 -1.54 -20.76 -4.11
N LYS A 70 -2.44 -21.73 -3.96
CA LYS A 70 -2.17 -23.14 -4.32
C LYS A 70 -1.81 -23.35 -5.80
N ARG A 71 -2.28 -22.46 -6.68
CA ARG A 71 -2.03 -22.56 -8.12
C ARG A 71 -0.84 -21.71 -8.57
N LEU A 72 -0.40 -20.74 -7.77
CA LEU A 72 0.78 -19.90 -8.03
C LEU A 72 2.09 -20.57 -7.58
N GLU A 73 2.03 -21.45 -6.59
CA GLU A 73 3.18 -22.19 -6.05
C GLU A 73 4.01 -22.99 -7.09
N PRO A 74 3.41 -23.72 -8.05
CA PRO A 74 4.16 -24.49 -9.05
C PRO A 74 4.72 -23.67 -10.23
N LEU A 75 4.52 -22.34 -10.26
CA LEU A 75 4.99 -21.51 -11.38
C LEU A 75 6.51 -21.36 -11.41
N SER A 76 7.10 -21.29 -12.60
CA SER A 76 8.52 -20.96 -12.79
C SER A 76 8.82 -19.51 -12.40
N ALA A 77 10.08 -19.21 -12.04
CA ALA A 77 10.49 -17.85 -11.66
C ALA A 77 10.18 -16.81 -12.75
N ASP A 78 10.39 -17.14 -14.03
CA ASP A 78 10.07 -16.27 -15.16
C ASP A 78 8.57 -15.97 -15.28
N ALA A 79 7.72 -16.98 -15.01
CA ALA A 79 6.27 -16.81 -15.02
C ALA A 79 5.82 -15.96 -13.82
N LYS A 80 6.46 -16.10 -12.65
CA LYS A 80 6.18 -15.27 -11.47
C LYS A 80 6.53 -13.80 -11.70
N HIS A 81 7.66 -13.53 -12.37
CA HIS A 81 8.04 -12.15 -12.72
C HIS A 81 7.09 -11.56 -13.76
N SER A 82 6.75 -12.32 -14.80
CA SER A 82 5.80 -11.88 -15.84
C SER A 82 4.42 -11.61 -15.26
N LEU A 83 3.99 -12.45 -14.31
CA LEU A 83 2.77 -12.24 -13.53
C LEU A 83 2.89 -10.93 -12.76
N ALA A 84 3.92 -10.75 -11.92
CA ALA A 84 4.10 -9.55 -11.10
C ALA A 84 4.03 -8.25 -11.93
N THR A 85 4.72 -8.20 -13.08
CA THR A 85 4.63 -7.06 -14.01
C THR A 85 3.20 -6.84 -14.51
N LEU A 86 2.49 -7.91 -14.87
CA LEU A 86 1.09 -7.83 -15.29
C LEU A 86 0.19 -7.29 -14.17
N LEU A 87 0.39 -7.74 -12.94
CA LEU A 87 -0.41 -7.33 -11.78
C LEU A 87 -0.26 -5.83 -11.51
N VAL A 88 0.98 -5.32 -11.52
CA VAL A 88 1.26 -3.88 -11.35
C VAL A 88 0.69 -3.05 -12.49
N GLN A 89 0.80 -3.52 -13.73
CA GLN A 89 0.22 -2.80 -14.87
C GLN A 89 -1.30 -2.79 -14.86
N THR A 90 -1.93 -3.86 -14.36
CA THR A 90 -3.38 -3.93 -14.19
C THR A 90 -3.83 -2.92 -13.14
N ALA A 91 -3.21 -2.93 -11.96
CA ALA A 91 -3.53 -1.99 -10.88
C ALA A 91 -3.29 -0.52 -11.25
N ASN A 92 -2.34 -0.22 -12.14
CA ASN A 92 -2.08 1.14 -12.63
C ASN A 92 -2.93 1.55 -13.85
N ALA A 93 -3.79 0.68 -14.36
CA ALA A 93 -4.46 0.92 -15.65
C ALA A 93 -5.41 2.13 -15.62
N ASP A 94 -5.99 2.44 -14.46
CA ASP A 94 -6.86 3.58 -14.22
C ASP A 94 -6.11 4.80 -13.65
N GLY A 95 -4.82 4.65 -13.33
CA GLY A 95 -3.95 5.68 -12.76
C GLY A 95 -4.15 5.92 -11.25
N VAL A 96 -5.01 5.15 -10.58
CA VAL A 96 -5.29 5.31 -9.14
C VAL A 96 -5.28 3.94 -8.47
N VAL A 97 -4.16 3.60 -7.83
CA VAL A 97 -4.06 2.34 -7.06
C VAL A 97 -4.70 2.51 -5.68
N SER A 98 -5.71 1.71 -5.39
CA SER A 98 -6.40 1.71 -4.10
C SER A 98 -5.60 1.00 -3.00
N PRO A 99 -5.79 1.35 -1.71
CA PRO A 99 -5.14 0.64 -0.59
C PRO A 99 -5.48 -0.85 -0.53
N ALA A 100 -6.68 -1.23 -0.98
CA ALA A 100 -7.12 -2.63 -1.01
C ALA A 100 -6.33 -3.45 -2.05
N GLU A 101 -6.09 -2.86 -3.23
CA GLU A 101 -5.26 -3.47 -4.28
C GLU A 101 -3.81 -3.60 -3.83
N VAL A 102 -3.22 -2.56 -3.23
CA VAL A 102 -1.84 -2.63 -2.71
C VAL A 102 -1.70 -3.76 -1.69
N LYS A 103 -2.61 -3.85 -0.71
CA LYS A 103 -2.60 -4.95 0.28
C LYS A 103 -2.70 -6.33 -0.38
N LEU A 104 -3.46 -6.45 -1.47
CA LEU A 104 -3.56 -7.71 -2.21
C LEU A 104 -2.29 -8.02 -3.00
N LEU A 105 -1.71 -7.01 -3.64
CA LEU A 105 -0.47 -7.08 -4.40
C LEU A 105 0.70 -7.46 -3.49
N GLU A 106 0.81 -6.89 -2.30
CA GLU A 106 1.80 -7.26 -1.29
C GLU A 106 1.68 -8.73 -0.88
N LYS A 107 0.45 -9.18 -0.59
CA LYS A 107 0.18 -10.59 -0.26
C LYS A 107 0.56 -11.50 -1.43
N LEU A 108 0.29 -11.09 -2.67
CA LEU A 108 0.66 -11.85 -3.87
C LEU A 108 2.18 -11.89 -4.06
N TYR A 109 2.89 -10.76 -3.90
CA TYR A 109 4.35 -10.69 -3.98
C TYR A 109 5.01 -11.61 -2.94
N GLN A 110 4.54 -11.58 -1.68
CA GLN A 110 5.00 -12.49 -0.63
C GLN A 110 4.78 -13.97 -1.02
N THR A 111 3.62 -14.30 -1.60
CA THR A 111 3.34 -15.69 -2.02
C THR A 111 4.15 -16.14 -3.22
N LEU A 112 4.55 -15.21 -4.08
CA LEU A 112 5.43 -15.47 -5.21
C LEU A 112 6.90 -15.60 -4.78
N GLY A 113 7.25 -15.19 -3.56
CA GLY A 113 8.62 -15.11 -3.07
C GLY A 113 9.37 -13.90 -3.63
N LEU A 114 8.64 -12.84 -4.01
CA LEU A 114 9.17 -11.57 -4.50
C LEU A 114 9.20 -10.55 -3.36
N ASP A 115 10.16 -9.62 -3.43
CA ASP A 115 10.33 -8.57 -2.44
C ASP A 115 9.18 -7.54 -2.51
N PRO A 116 8.40 -7.34 -1.42
CA PRO A 116 7.35 -6.33 -1.36
C PRO A 116 7.84 -4.90 -1.60
N GLN A 117 9.11 -4.58 -1.32
CA GLN A 117 9.66 -3.24 -1.56
C GLN A 117 9.74 -2.89 -3.06
N ARG A 118 9.90 -3.91 -3.92
CA ARG A 118 9.89 -3.73 -5.38
C ARG A 118 8.52 -3.31 -5.90
N LEU A 119 7.44 -3.71 -5.22
CA LEU A 119 6.09 -3.32 -5.60
C LEU A 119 5.92 -1.81 -5.67
N TYR A 120 6.41 -1.11 -4.65
CA TYR A 120 6.33 0.36 -4.58
C TYR A 120 7.14 1.02 -5.69
N SER A 121 8.31 0.45 -6.02
CA SER A 121 9.12 0.92 -7.16
C SER A 121 8.42 0.68 -8.50
N ASP A 122 7.76 -0.47 -8.67
CA ASP A 122 7.06 -0.83 -9.91
C ASP A 122 5.78 -0.01 -10.11
N ILE A 123 5.05 0.30 -9.02
CA ILE A 123 3.85 1.16 -9.07
C ILE A 123 4.22 2.58 -9.53
N HIS A 124 5.26 3.17 -8.92
CA HIS A 124 5.66 4.54 -9.23
C HIS A 124 6.52 4.64 -10.50
N GLY A 125 7.28 3.59 -10.83
CA GLY A 125 8.11 3.54 -12.04
C GLY A 125 7.28 3.52 -13.33
N ASN A 126 6.08 2.94 -13.30
CA ASN A 126 5.18 2.93 -14.44
C ASN A 126 4.36 4.21 -14.60
N GLY A 127 4.21 5.02 -13.54
CA GLY A 127 3.51 6.31 -13.57
C GLY A 127 4.26 7.44 -14.33
N VAL A 128 5.57 7.29 -14.55
CA VAL A 128 6.40 8.27 -15.30
C VAL A 128 6.58 7.86 -16.77
N ALA A 129 6.12 6.67 -17.17
CA ALA A 129 6.03 6.25 -18.56
C ALA A 129 4.70 6.72 -19.15
N GLY A 130 4.61 8.04 -19.37
CA GLY A 130 3.63 8.60 -20.27
C GLY A 130 3.63 7.81 -21.59
N THR A 131 2.46 7.28 -21.92
CA THR A 131 2.06 6.81 -23.24
C THR A 131 2.80 7.52 -24.39
N PRO A 132 3.43 6.80 -25.32
CA PRO A 132 3.41 7.20 -26.71
C PRO A 132 2.18 6.52 -27.32
N ASN A 133 1.06 7.24 -27.31
CA ASN A 133 -0.05 6.94 -28.19
C ASN A 133 0.45 7.01 -29.64
N SER A 134 0.01 6.02 -30.40
CA SER A 134 0.10 5.81 -31.84
C SER A 134 0.29 7.06 -32.71
N SER A 135 1.29 7.00 -33.61
CA SER A 135 1.16 7.53 -34.97
C SER A 135 2.00 6.66 -35.90
N GLY A 136 1.31 5.84 -36.69
CA GLY A 136 1.95 4.96 -37.67
C GLY A 136 2.34 5.73 -38.92
N ILE A 137 3.46 5.33 -39.55
CA ILE A 137 3.62 5.31 -41.00
C ILE A 137 4.41 4.05 -41.38
N SER A 138 3.89 3.43 -42.44
CA SER A 138 4.29 2.23 -43.16
C SER A 138 5.74 2.21 -43.70
N ALA A 139 6.25 0.98 -43.82
CA ALA A 139 7.21 0.45 -44.80
C ALA A 139 8.60 1.12 -44.97
N ASN A 140 9.68 0.43 -44.58
CA ASN A 140 10.57 -0.27 -45.53
C ASN A 140 11.82 -0.89 -44.85
N THR A 141 12.17 -2.08 -45.33
CA THR A 141 13.52 -2.69 -45.48
C THR A 141 14.72 -1.93 -44.88
N ASN A 142 15.40 -2.53 -43.89
CA ASN A 142 16.68 -3.24 -44.07
C ASN A 142 17.30 -3.67 -42.74
N ARG A 143 17.83 -4.89 -42.78
CA ARG A 143 18.78 -5.52 -41.87
C ARG A 143 19.97 -4.60 -41.55
N VAL A 144 20.51 -4.66 -40.33
CA VAL A 144 21.93 -4.96 -39.98
C VAL A 144 22.24 -4.57 -38.51
N GLU A 145 23.00 -5.47 -37.86
CA GLU A 145 23.92 -5.30 -36.71
C GLU A 145 23.47 -5.43 -35.24
N LEU A 146 24.16 -6.35 -34.57
CA LEU A 146 24.31 -6.48 -33.13
C LEU A 146 25.15 -5.31 -32.60
N GLY A 147 24.77 -4.74 -31.44
CA GLY A 147 25.64 -3.87 -30.66
C GLY A 147 24.97 -3.22 -29.45
N SER A 148 25.17 -3.82 -28.26
CA SER A 148 25.31 -3.20 -26.91
C SER A 148 24.17 -2.30 -26.34
N PRO A 149 24.02 -2.23 -24.99
CA PRO A 149 22.80 -1.73 -24.35
C PRO A 149 22.70 -0.21 -24.43
N SER A 150 21.47 0.27 -24.62
CA SER A 150 21.08 1.67 -24.52
C SER A 150 21.58 2.28 -23.20
N ALA A 151 22.71 2.99 -23.27
CA ALA A 151 23.18 3.84 -22.20
C ALA A 151 22.11 4.91 -21.91
N PHE A 152 21.66 4.95 -20.66
CA PHE A 152 20.78 5.99 -20.15
C PHE A 152 21.43 7.36 -20.37
N THR A 153 20.92 8.12 -21.33
CA THR A 153 21.43 9.45 -21.67
C THR A 153 20.62 10.49 -20.91
N LEU A 154 21.20 10.96 -19.81
CA LEU A 154 20.70 12.10 -19.07
C LEU A 154 20.67 13.32 -19.99
N ASN A 155 19.49 13.88 -20.21
CA ASN A 155 19.32 15.07 -21.02
C ASN A 155 19.66 16.31 -20.16
N THR A 156 20.93 16.74 -20.21
CA THR A 156 21.50 17.79 -19.37
C THR A 156 20.70 19.09 -19.44
N ALA A 157 20.13 19.42 -20.61
CA ALA A 157 19.27 20.58 -20.78
C ALA A 157 17.99 20.53 -19.93
N ARG A 158 17.45 19.33 -19.70
CA ARG A 158 16.24 19.14 -18.88
C ARG A 158 16.56 19.19 -17.38
N ILE A 159 17.76 18.73 -16.99
CA ILE A 159 18.27 18.88 -15.61
C ILE A 159 18.48 20.35 -15.29
N GLU A 160 19.10 21.11 -16.19
CA GLU A 160 19.31 22.54 -16.01
C GLU A 160 17.99 23.32 -15.91
N ALA A 161 16.97 22.92 -16.68
CA ALA A 161 15.62 23.49 -16.59
C ALA A 161 14.97 23.18 -15.23
N LEU A 162 14.99 21.91 -14.79
CA LEU A 162 14.45 21.52 -13.48
C LEU A 162 15.19 22.20 -12.32
N GLN A 163 16.52 22.27 -12.37
CA GLN A 163 17.32 22.95 -11.34
C GLN A 163 17.00 24.44 -11.26
N LYS A 164 16.77 25.11 -12.39
CA LYS A 164 16.34 26.52 -12.40
C LYS A 164 14.93 26.68 -11.84
N GLU A 165 14.03 25.74 -12.10
CA GLU A 165 12.69 25.74 -11.55
C GLU A 165 12.69 25.52 -10.03
N THR A 166 13.43 24.53 -9.53
CA THR A 166 13.62 24.31 -8.09
C THR A 166 14.29 25.50 -7.41
N ALA A 167 15.30 26.11 -8.04
CA ALA A 167 15.95 27.30 -7.50
C ALA A 167 15.00 28.50 -7.43
N LYS A 168 14.10 28.66 -8.41
CA LYS A 168 13.10 29.73 -8.43
C LYS A 168 12.04 29.53 -7.35
N VAL A 169 11.56 28.30 -7.15
CA VAL A 169 10.59 27.98 -6.07
C VAL A 169 11.25 28.12 -4.70
N SER A 170 12.51 27.68 -4.55
CA SER A 170 13.29 27.89 -3.32
C SER A 170 13.50 29.38 -3.02
N ALA A 171 13.81 30.20 -4.03
CA ALA A 171 13.92 31.65 -3.85
C ALA A 171 12.58 32.30 -3.45
N MET A 172 11.46 31.86 -4.04
CA MET A 172 10.12 32.35 -3.68
C MET A 172 9.74 31.96 -2.25
N LEU A 173 10.04 30.73 -1.82
CA LEU A 173 9.83 30.31 -0.43
C LEU A 173 10.76 31.07 0.51
N SER A 174 12.02 31.24 0.14
CA SER A 174 12.99 32.01 0.94
C SER A 174 12.56 33.46 1.14
N ASP A 175 11.91 34.07 0.15
CA ASP A 175 11.38 35.44 0.25
C ASP A 175 10.15 35.52 1.18
N VAL A 176 9.35 34.45 1.24
CA VAL A 176 8.25 34.30 2.23
C VAL A 176 8.79 34.16 3.66
N PHE A 177 9.96 33.52 3.83
CA PHE A 177 10.60 33.34 5.14
C PHE A 177 11.61 34.46 5.50
N ALA A 178 11.92 35.39 4.59
CA ALA A 178 12.87 36.48 4.81
C ALA A 178 12.28 37.69 5.57
N GLY A 179 10.99 37.63 5.95
CA GLY A 179 10.29 38.68 6.68
C GLY A 179 10.27 38.54 8.21
N GLU A 180 10.77 37.43 8.76
CA GLU A 180 10.92 37.26 10.21
C GLU A 180 12.42 37.22 10.55
N GLU A 181 13.00 38.40 10.76
CA GLU A 181 14.22 38.51 11.56
C GLU A 181 13.93 37.88 12.93
N PRO A 182 14.66 36.82 13.34
CA PRO A 182 14.63 36.41 14.72
C PRO A 182 15.30 37.53 15.51
N VAL A 183 14.48 38.38 16.13
CA VAL A 183 14.92 39.18 17.26
C VAL A 183 15.43 38.18 18.29
N LEU A 184 16.75 38.12 18.42
CA LEU A 184 17.44 37.38 19.46
C LEU A 184 17.11 38.01 20.82
N GLU A 185 15.90 37.76 21.32
CA GLU A 185 15.58 37.91 22.73
C GLU A 185 15.97 36.61 23.42
N ALA A 186 17.01 36.72 24.25
CA ALA A 186 17.46 35.67 25.14
C ALA A 186 16.34 35.33 26.14
N VAL A 187 15.57 34.30 25.83
CA VAL A 187 14.67 33.63 26.77
C VAL A 187 15.46 32.48 27.40
N PRO A 188 15.49 32.35 28.74
CA PRO A 188 16.27 31.32 29.40
C PRO A 188 15.79 29.93 28.95
N GLU A 189 16.74 29.05 28.68
CA GLU A 189 16.53 27.61 28.51
C GLU A 189 15.81 27.07 29.75
N THR A 190 14.47 27.06 29.70
CA THR A 190 13.67 26.26 30.61
C THR A 190 13.46 24.95 29.89
N SER A 191 14.44 24.07 30.10
CA SER A 191 14.30 22.64 29.87
C SER A 191 13.13 22.15 30.70
N GLU A 192 11.91 22.15 30.15
CA GLU A 192 10.86 21.25 30.63
C GLU A 192 11.14 19.86 30.05
N ALA A 193 12.27 19.30 30.49
CA ALA A 193 12.27 17.91 30.86
C ALA A 193 11.30 17.84 32.05
N SER A 194 10.05 17.46 31.80
CA SER A 194 9.15 17.06 32.87
C SER A 194 9.81 15.89 33.58
N GLU A 195 10.38 16.19 34.73
CA GLU A 195 10.78 15.22 35.73
C GLU A 195 9.62 14.23 35.90
N PRO A 196 9.86 12.91 35.94
CA PRO A 196 8.84 12.01 36.43
C PRO A 196 8.69 12.33 37.92
N THR A 197 7.65 13.09 38.23
CA THR A 197 7.11 13.13 39.59
C THR A 197 6.78 11.68 39.93
N PRO A 198 7.19 11.15 41.10
CA PRO A 198 6.82 9.81 41.52
C PRO A 198 5.36 9.84 41.99
N ALA A 199 4.43 10.10 41.08
CA ALA A 199 3.03 9.78 41.25
C ALA A 199 2.92 8.30 40.88
N SER A 200 2.89 7.46 41.90
CA SER A 200 2.40 6.07 41.88
C SER A 200 2.22 5.48 40.48
N SER A 201 3.31 4.99 39.88
CA SER A 201 3.26 4.31 38.58
C SER A 201 2.27 3.15 38.67
N GLY A 202 1.11 3.35 38.06
CA GLY A 202 0.12 2.31 37.87
C GLY A 202 0.65 1.26 36.90
N LEU A 203 -0.15 0.22 36.69
CA LEU A 203 0.07 -0.82 35.69
C LEU A 203 0.58 -0.18 34.38
N LEU A 204 1.74 -0.63 33.87
CA LEU A 204 2.40 -0.10 32.64
C LEU A 204 3.01 1.31 32.70
N GLY A 205 3.18 1.93 33.89
CA GLY A 205 3.71 3.30 33.96
C GLY A 205 2.68 4.36 33.54
N LEU A 206 1.43 3.95 33.34
CA LEU A 206 0.28 4.83 33.13
C LEU A 206 -0.07 5.55 34.44
N ASP A 207 -0.68 6.72 34.28
CA ASP A 207 -1.30 7.44 35.39
C ASP A 207 -2.52 6.66 35.96
N ASP A 208 -3.04 7.14 37.09
CA ASP A 208 -4.17 6.50 37.77
C ASP A 208 -5.46 6.46 36.93
N ALA A 209 -5.64 7.42 36.01
CA ALA A 209 -6.84 7.52 35.18
C ALA A 209 -6.78 6.53 34.01
N HIS A 210 -5.67 6.48 33.28
CA HIS A 210 -5.41 5.54 32.20
C HIS A 210 -5.31 4.09 32.71
N SER A 211 -4.74 3.85 33.89
CA SER A 211 -4.72 2.50 34.49
C SER A 211 -6.12 2.03 34.96
N THR A 212 -7.02 2.97 35.26
CA THR A 212 -8.44 2.67 35.54
C THR A 212 -9.20 2.35 34.26
N LEU A 213 -8.99 3.13 33.19
CA LEU A 213 -9.51 2.83 31.86
C LEU A 213 -9.02 1.47 31.35
N LEU A 214 -7.73 1.17 31.52
CA LEU A 214 -7.14 -0.10 31.13
C LEU A 214 -7.80 -1.29 31.85
N ARG A 215 -8.03 -1.18 33.16
CA ARG A 215 -8.76 -2.21 33.92
C ARG A 215 -10.19 -2.39 33.44
N LEU A 216 -10.87 -1.30 33.03
CA LEU A 216 -12.20 -1.37 32.44
C LEU A 216 -12.17 -2.10 31.09
N LEU A 217 -11.21 -1.76 30.23
CA LEU A 217 -11.02 -2.39 28.92
C LEU A 217 -10.86 -3.91 29.06
N LEU A 218 -10.03 -4.38 29.99
CA LEU A 218 -9.81 -5.83 30.22
C LEU A 218 -11.08 -6.63 30.59
N THR A 219 -12.18 -5.98 30.98
CA THR A 219 -13.43 -6.68 31.37
C THR A 219 -14.21 -7.22 30.18
N ARG A 220 -14.04 -6.64 28.98
CA ARG A 220 -14.76 -7.04 27.77
C ARG A 220 -13.83 -6.98 26.56
N PRO A 221 -13.92 -7.93 25.61
CA PRO A 221 -13.03 -7.95 24.45
C PRO A 221 -13.38 -6.93 23.36
N LYS A 222 -14.58 -6.35 23.40
CA LYS A 222 -15.07 -5.37 22.43
C LYS A 222 -15.86 -4.28 23.14
N TRP A 223 -15.67 -3.05 22.70
CA TRP A 223 -16.37 -1.87 23.19
C TRP A 223 -16.89 -1.03 22.03
N THR A 224 -18.03 -0.40 22.21
CA THR A 224 -18.46 0.63 21.26
C THR A 224 -17.81 1.97 21.60
N ARG A 225 -17.60 2.82 20.58
CA ARG A 225 -17.00 4.14 20.79
C ARG A 225 -17.80 5.00 21.76
N ALA A 226 -19.14 4.89 21.74
CA ALA A 226 -20.03 5.61 22.63
C ALA A 226 -19.85 5.21 24.10
N GLU A 227 -19.77 3.90 24.40
CA GLU A 227 -19.58 3.42 25.77
C GLU A 227 -18.23 3.84 26.37
N LEU A 228 -17.17 3.85 25.55
CA LEU A 228 -15.85 4.32 26.02
C LEU A 228 -15.77 5.85 26.12
N ALA A 229 -16.48 6.59 25.26
CA ALA A 229 -16.61 8.04 25.40
C ALA A 229 -17.28 8.41 26.73
N ASP A 230 -18.34 7.70 27.13
CA ASP A 230 -19.00 7.91 28.41
C ASP A 230 -18.04 7.59 29.59
N ALA A 231 -17.34 6.45 29.52
CA ALA A 231 -16.40 6.04 30.57
C ALA A 231 -15.17 6.97 30.70
N THR A 232 -14.68 7.53 29.59
CA THR A 232 -13.58 8.49 29.60
C THR A 232 -14.04 9.88 30.04
N SER A 233 -15.28 10.26 29.74
CA SER A 233 -15.89 11.48 30.25
C SER A 233 -16.03 11.47 31.77
N ASP A 234 -16.35 10.33 32.38
CA ASP A 234 -16.40 10.18 33.85
C ASP A 234 -15.02 10.36 34.51
N LEU A 235 -13.94 10.16 33.73
CA LEU A 235 -12.55 10.30 34.15
C LEU A 235 -11.94 11.66 33.79
N ASP A 236 -12.73 12.59 33.21
CA ASP A 236 -12.30 13.91 32.70
C ASP A 236 -11.21 13.82 31.61
N MET A 237 -11.33 12.80 30.74
CA MET A 237 -10.37 12.51 29.67
C MET A 237 -11.01 12.53 28.29
N MET A 238 -10.24 12.90 27.27
CA MET A 238 -10.66 12.74 25.88
C MET A 238 -10.42 11.30 25.42
N LEU A 239 -11.43 10.67 24.84
CA LEU A 239 -11.37 9.27 24.39
C LEU A 239 -10.17 8.98 23.48
N ASP A 240 -10.00 9.76 22.42
CA ASP A 240 -8.93 9.50 21.44
C ASP A 240 -7.54 9.62 22.06
N GLY A 241 -7.32 10.64 22.90
CA GLY A 241 -6.04 10.80 23.60
C GLY A 241 -5.79 9.68 24.61
N ALA A 242 -6.84 9.17 25.27
CA ALA A 242 -6.71 8.06 26.19
C ALA A 242 -6.38 6.74 25.47
N ILE A 243 -6.99 6.49 24.30
CA ILE A 243 -6.67 5.33 23.45
C ILE A 243 -5.23 5.41 22.96
N GLU A 244 -4.79 6.58 22.48
CA GLU A 244 -3.43 6.82 22.01
C GLU A 244 -2.40 6.53 23.12
N GLN A 245 -2.61 7.08 24.33
CA GLN A 245 -1.70 6.86 25.46
C GLN A 245 -1.63 5.39 25.90
N VAL A 246 -2.77 4.68 25.87
CA VAL A 246 -2.82 3.24 26.18
C VAL A 246 -2.12 2.42 25.10
N ASN A 247 -2.29 2.77 23.82
CA ASN A 247 -1.64 2.09 22.71
C ASN A 247 -0.14 2.36 22.67
N GLU A 248 0.31 3.57 22.95
CA GLU A 248 1.73 3.93 23.04
C GLU A 248 2.42 3.10 24.13
N ALA A 249 1.82 3.01 25.32
CA ALA A 249 2.36 2.17 26.38
C ALA A 249 2.34 0.67 26.06
N ALA A 250 1.34 0.20 25.31
CA ALA A 250 1.33 -1.19 24.85
C ALA A 250 2.43 -1.46 23.82
N LEU A 251 2.67 -0.51 22.90
CA LEU A 251 3.75 -0.55 21.92
C LEU A 251 5.12 -0.55 22.60
N ASP A 252 5.34 0.31 23.59
CA ASP A 252 6.62 0.38 24.33
C ASP A 252 6.97 -0.94 25.04
N HIS A 253 5.96 -1.68 25.50
CA HIS A 253 6.16 -2.90 26.31
C HIS A 253 6.06 -4.20 25.51
N TRP A 254 5.24 -4.26 24.47
CA TRP A 254 4.94 -5.47 23.70
C TRP A 254 5.08 -5.33 22.19
N ASP A 255 5.55 -4.17 21.69
CA ASP A 255 5.68 -3.83 20.26
C ASP A 255 4.35 -3.98 19.47
N GLU A 256 3.20 -3.95 20.15
CA GLU A 256 1.87 -4.13 19.55
C GLU A 256 0.82 -3.26 20.26
N PRO A 257 -0.10 -2.60 19.52
CA PRO A 257 -1.16 -1.80 20.13
C PRO A 257 -2.19 -2.68 20.86
N LEU A 258 -2.74 -2.17 21.97
CA LEU A 258 -3.72 -2.91 22.76
C LEU A 258 -5.14 -2.80 22.19
N ILE A 259 -5.47 -1.65 21.61
CA ILE A 259 -6.79 -1.30 21.08
C ILE A 259 -6.64 -1.12 19.57
N ASP A 260 -7.44 -1.87 18.81
CA ASP A 260 -7.50 -1.80 17.35
C ASP A 260 -8.94 -1.54 16.88
N GLY A 261 -9.10 -0.87 15.74
CA GLY A 261 -10.39 -0.43 15.21
C GLY A 261 -10.84 0.95 15.70
N ASP A 262 -11.97 1.41 15.18
CA ASP A 262 -12.53 2.74 15.45
C ASP A 262 -13.98 2.64 16.01
N ASP A 263 -14.82 1.77 15.41
CA ASP A 263 -16.09 1.32 15.99
C ASP A 263 -16.53 -0.02 15.35
N PRO A 264 -16.63 -1.14 16.09
CA PRO A 264 -16.30 -1.29 17.51
C PRO A 264 -14.78 -1.34 17.75
N LEU A 265 -14.37 -0.85 18.92
CA LEU A 265 -13.01 -0.93 19.43
C LEU A 265 -12.75 -2.36 19.92
N GLU A 266 -11.79 -3.06 19.30
CA GLU A 266 -11.40 -4.43 19.63
C GLU A 266 -10.15 -4.42 20.50
N ILE A 267 -10.19 -5.15 21.61
CA ILE A 267 -9.04 -5.27 22.51
C ILE A 267 -8.29 -6.55 22.18
N ASN A 268 -6.98 -6.42 21.99
CA ASN A 268 -6.10 -7.56 21.78
C ASN A 268 -6.10 -8.47 23.01
N GLN A 269 -6.77 -9.61 22.92
CA GLN A 269 -6.92 -10.52 24.05
C GLN A 269 -5.62 -11.21 24.45
N ASP A 270 -4.66 -11.34 23.53
CA ASP A 270 -3.34 -11.91 23.84
C ASP A 270 -2.54 -10.98 24.75
N LEU A 271 -2.64 -9.66 24.53
CA LEU A 271 -2.05 -8.64 25.40
C LEU A 271 -2.84 -8.50 26.71
N ALA A 272 -4.17 -8.51 26.65
CA ALA A 272 -5.02 -8.47 27.83
C ALA A 272 -4.74 -9.64 28.81
N GLN A 273 -4.51 -10.84 28.28
CA GLN A 273 -4.19 -12.01 29.10
C GLN A 273 -2.78 -11.92 29.72
N ARG A 274 -1.80 -11.35 29.01
CA ARG A 274 -0.45 -11.09 29.55
C ARG A 274 -0.47 -10.04 30.64
N LEU A 275 -1.39 -9.09 30.57
CA LEU A 275 -1.56 -8.04 31.57
C LEU A 275 -2.26 -8.52 32.84
N ALA A 276 -3.13 -9.54 32.71
CA ALA A 276 -3.85 -10.16 33.82
C ALA A 276 -3.08 -11.30 34.51
N ALA A 277 -1.92 -11.72 33.97
CA ALA A 277 -1.07 -12.80 34.48
C ALA A 277 0.02 -12.28 35.42
#